data_AF-A0A7X5L5I0-F1
#
_entry.id   AF-A0A7X5L5I0-F1
#
_cell.length_a   1.000
_cell.length_b   1.000
_cell.length_c   1.000
_cell.angle_alpha   90.00
_cell.angle_beta   90.00
_cell.angle_gamma   90.00
#
_symmetry.space_group_name_H-M   'P 1'
#
loop_
_entity.id
_entity.type
_entity.pdbx_description
1 polymer ?
#
loop_
_entity_poly.entity_id
_entity_poly.type
_entity_poly.pdbx_seq_one_letter_code
_entity_poly.pdbx_strand_id
1 'polypeptide(L)'
;MAKTYTTIQGETWDEIAYKVYGGEEYAAFLMANNYPFLDVLVFSAGTVLNTPGIPWYEESDELPPWRTGAEDDGDEDEDPYDDYSSEDEAEDDE
;
A
#
# COMPACT_ATOMS: atom_id res chain seq x y z
N MET A 1 12.18 1.67 -26.46
CA MET A 1 11.45 2.70 -27.24
C MET A 1 10.50 3.39 -26.28
N ALA A 2 10.49 4.71 -26.20
CA ALA A 2 9.48 5.43 -25.42
C ALA A 2 8.11 5.15 -26.05
N LYS A 3 7.21 4.52 -25.30
CA LYS A 3 5.81 4.44 -25.72
C LYS A 3 5.18 5.80 -25.40
N THR A 4 4.20 6.18 -26.20
CA THR A 4 3.37 7.36 -25.97
C THR A 4 1.94 6.91 -25.83
N TYR A 5 1.17 7.60 -25.01
CA TYR A 5 -0.26 7.38 -24.84
C TYR A 5 -1.03 8.64 -25.22
N THR A 6 -2.13 8.49 -25.96
CA THR A 6 -3.01 9.60 -26.30
C THR A 6 -4.26 9.52 -25.45
N THR A 7 -4.52 10.55 -24.66
CA THR A 7 -5.65 10.57 -23.73
C THR A 7 -7.00 10.64 -24.43
N ILE A 8 -8.00 10.11 -23.77
CA ILE A 8 -9.42 10.23 -24.07
C ILE A 8 -10.03 11.25 -23.10
N GLN A 9 -11.18 11.80 -23.46
CA GLN A 9 -11.85 12.80 -22.63
C GLN A 9 -12.31 12.21 -21.30
N GLY A 10 -11.95 12.89 -20.21
CA GLY A 10 -12.37 12.53 -18.86
C GLY A 10 -11.40 11.65 -18.10
N GLU A 11 -10.29 11.22 -18.72
CA GLU A 11 -9.31 10.36 -18.07
C GLU A 11 -8.48 11.12 -17.02
N THR A 12 -8.01 10.37 -16.03
CA THR A 12 -7.15 10.85 -14.95
C THR A 12 -5.83 10.08 -14.91
N TRP A 13 -4.88 10.55 -14.09
CA TRP A 13 -3.54 9.95 -14.03
C TRP A 13 -3.53 8.48 -13.61
N ASP A 14 -4.34 8.11 -12.62
CA ASP A 14 -4.56 6.75 -12.12
C ASP A 14 -5.16 5.83 -13.21
N GLU A 15 -6.20 6.30 -13.91
CA GLU A 15 -6.83 5.52 -14.98
C GLU A 15 -5.85 5.24 -16.14
N ILE A 16 -5.07 6.26 -16.54
CA ILE A 16 -4.07 6.11 -17.60
C ILE A 16 -2.94 5.18 -17.14
N ALA A 17 -2.49 5.32 -15.90
CA ALA A 17 -1.47 4.44 -15.33
C ALA A 17 -1.92 2.98 -15.33
N TYR A 18 -3.17 2.70 -14.93
CA TYR A 18 -3.73 1.36 -14.98
C TYR A 18 -3.77 0.80 -16.41
N LYS A 19 -4.21 1.59 -17.38
CA LYS A 19 -4.29 1.16 -18.80
C LYS A 19 -2.91 0.89 -19.42
N VAL A 20 -1.90 1.67 -19.04
CA VAL A 20 -0.55 1.61 -19.65
C VAL A 20 0.36 0.63 -18.93
N TYR A 21 0.31 0.58 -17.60
CA TYR A 21 1.23 -0.16 -16.74
C TYR A 21 0.57 -1.32 -15.99
N GLY A 22 -0.75 -1.41 -15.97
CA GLY A 22 -1.49 -2.47 -15.27
C GLY A 22 -1.73 -2.21 -13.78
N GLY A 23 -1.36 -1.03 -13.27
CA GLY A 23 -1.56 -0.64 -11.87
C GLY A 23 -1.75 0.88 -11.73
N GLU A 24 -2.55 1.27 -10.74
CA GLU A 24 -2.79 2.69 -10.44
C GLU A 24 -1.61 3.29 -9.66
N GLU A 25 -0.79 2.47 -8.97
CA GLU A 25 0.38 2.95 -8.23
C GLU A 25 1.44 3.64 -9.10
N TYR A 26 1.40 3.39 -10.41
CA TYR A 26 2.31 3.99 -11.39
C TYR A 26 1.91 5.43 -11.79
N ALA A 27 0.83 6.00 -11.26
CA ALA A 27 0.43 7.38 -11.54
C ALA A 27 1.54 8.40 -11.23
N ALA A 28 2.26 8.22 -10.13
CA ALA A 28 3.41 9.05 -9.77
C ALA A 28 4.55 8.96 -10.80
N PHE A 29 4.84 7.75 -11.29
CA PHE A 29 5.82 7.53 -12.34
C PHE A 29 5.40 8.18 -13.66
N LEU A 30 4.11 8.08 -14.01
CA LEU A 30 3.56 8.73 -15.19
C LEU A 30 3.67 10.27 -15.10
N MET A 31 3.33 10.86 -13.96
CA MET A 31 3.45 12.29 -13.68
C MET A 31 4.91 12.77 -13.77
N ALA A 32 5.86 12.03 -13.19
CA ALA A 32 7.29 12.36 -13.23
C ALA A 32 7.88 12.38 -14.65
N ASN A 33 7.23 11.72 -15.61
CA ASN A 33 7.63 11.72 -17.02
C ASN A 33 6.89 12.77 -17.86
N ASN A 34 5.96 13.53 -17.26
CA ASN A 34 5.03 14.43 -17.94
C ASN A 34 4.82 15.75 -17.17
N TYR A 35 5.90 16.33 -16.63
CA TYR A 35 5.88 17.59 -15.86
C TYR A 35 5.03 18.73 -16.44
N PRO A 36 4.99 18.97 -17.77
CA PRO A 36 4.18 20.05 -18.35
C PRO A 36 2.66 19.91 -18.13
N PHE A 37 2.17 18.73 -17.75
CA PHE A 37 0.75 18.43 -17.61
C PHE A 37 0.30 18.28 -16.16
N LEU A 38 1.16 18.55 -15.16
CA LEU A 38 0.83 18.31 -13.75
C LEU A 38 -0.35 19.13 -13.22
N ASP A 39 -0.64 20.27 -13.86
CA ASP A 39 -1.80 21.10 -13.52
C ASP A 39 -3.12 20.51 -14.05
N VAL A 40 -3.07 19.44 -14.84
CA VAL A 40 -4.23 18.76 -15.41
C VAL A 40 -4.69 17.64 -14.47
N LEU A 41 -5.82 17.84 -13.82
CA LEU A 41 -6.48 16.82 -13.01
C LEU A 41 -7.32 15.85 -13.84
N VAL A 42 -7.94 16.37 -14.91
CA VAL A 42 -8.80 15.61 -15.83
C VAL A 42 -8.40 15.97 -17.25
N PHE A 43 -7.99 14.98 -18.03
CA PHE A 43 -7.49 15.18 -19.38
C PHE A 43 -8.62 15.40 -20.39
N SER A 44 -8.39 16.33 -21.31
CA SER A 44 -9.13 16.40 -22.58
C SER A 44 -8.64 15.31 -23.53
N ALA A 45 -9.48 14.90 -24.49
CA ALA A 45 -9.06 13.99 -25.54
C ALA A 45 -7.91 14.58 -26.38
N GLY A 46 -6.93 13.75 -26.73
CA GLY A 46 -5.83 14.11 -27.63
C GLY A 46 -4.54 14.60 -26.97
N THR A 47 -4.43 14.59 -25.64
CA THR A 47 -3.17 14.93 -24.96
C THR A 47 -2.20 13.76 -25.12
N VAL A 48 -0.97 14.03 -25.56
CA VAL A 48 0.05 12.98 -25.75
C VAL A 48 0.97 12.95 -24.53
N LEU A 49 0.92 11.84 -23.80
CA LEU A 49 1.75 11.57 -22.64
C LEU A 49 2.90 10.63 -23.00
N ASN A 50 4.07 10.89 -22.42
CA ASN A 50 5.22 10.02 -22.49
C ASN A 50 5.05 8.86 -21.48
N THR A 51 5.13 7.63 -21.98
CA THR A 51 4.93 6.41 -21.19
C THR A 51 6.13 5.46 -21.34
N PRO A 52 7.29 5.79 -20.78
CA PRO A 52 8.42 4.86 -20.76
C PRO A 52 8.02 3.58 -20.01
N GLY A 53 8.63 2.44 -20.38
CA GLY A 53 8.41 1.20 -19.64
C GLY A 53 8.90 1.34 -18.21
N ILE A 54 8.14 0.80 -17.26
CA ILE A 54 8.54 0.77 -15.85
C ILE A 54 9.85 -0.01 -15.71
N PRO A 55 10.80 0.48 -14.90
CA PRO A 55 11.96 -0.33 -14.54
C PRO A 55 11.44 -1.55 -13.77
N TRP A 56 11.80 -2.74 -14.22
CA TRP A 56 11.51 -3.98 -13.49
C TRP A 56 12.24 -3.90 -12.15
N TYR A 57 11.54 -3.49 -11.09
CA TYR A 57 11.97 -3.84 -9.75
C TYR A 57 11.52 -5.28 -9.55
N GLU A 58 12.47 -6.17 -9.27
CA GLU A 58 12.12 -7.45 -8.67
C GLU A 58 11.38 -7.10 -7.37
N GLU A 59 10.12 -7.53 -7.24
CA GLU A 59 9.48 -7.57 -5.93
C GLU A 59 10.44 -8.36 -5.03
N SER A 60 11.09 -7.66 -4.10
CA SER A 60 11.85 -8.33 -3.08
C SER A 60 10.81 -9.06 -2.22
N ASP A 61 10.66 -10.36 -2.45
CA ASP A 61 9.82 -11.26 -1.65
C ASP A 61 10.25 -11.30 -0.17
N GLU A 62 11.37 -10.65 0.19
CA GLU A 62 11.76 -10.39 1.58
C GLU A 62 10.81 -9.38 2.23
N LEU A 63 9.67 -9.89 2.68
CA LEU A 63 8.84 -9.20 3.65
C LEU A 63 9.63 -8.99 4.95
N PRO A 64 9.45 -7.84 5.62
CA PRO A 64 10.14 -7.59 6.87
C PRO A 64 9.67 -8.58 7.96
N PRO A 65 10.50 -8.86 8.99
CA PRO A 65 10.25 -9.89 10.00
C PRO A 65 8.89 -9.77 10.73
N TRP A 66 8.38 -8.55 10.91
CA TRP A 66 7.08 -8.28 11.51
C TRP A 66 5.87 -8.63 10.61
N ARG A 67 6.08 -8.90 9.32
CA ARG A 67 5.05 -9.44 8.40
C ARG A 67 5.07 -10.96 8.30
N THR A 68 6.19 -11.60 8.61
CA THR A 68 6.36 -13.06 8.48
C THR A 68 6.19 -13.82 9.79
N GLY A 69 5.88 -13.13 10.89
CA GLY A 69 5.61 -13.78 12.18
C GLY A 69 6.85 -14.44 12.78
N ALA A 70 8.03 -13.82 12.60
CA ALA A 70 9.23 -14.26 13.30
C ALA A 70 9.09 -13.92 14.80
N GLU A 71 8.51 -14.90 15.51
CA GLU A 71 8.81 -15.30 16.88
C GLU A 71 8.30 -14.31 17.95
N ASP A 72 6.98 -14.34 18.14
CA ASP A 72 6.37 -14.01 19.43
C ASP A 72 6.71 -15.15 20.41
N ASP A 73 7.96 -15.16 20.91
CA ASP A 73 8.40 -15.96 22.06
C ASP A 73 7.93 -15.28 23.37
N GLY A 74 6.69 -14.80 23.40
CA GLY A 74 6.04 -14.26 24.59
C GLY A 74 5.09 -15.31 25.13
N ASP A 75 5.49 -16.02 26.19
CA ASP A 75 4.68 -16.95 26.97
C ASP A 75 3.20 -16.50 27.07
N GLU A 76 2.31 -17.16 26.32
CA GLU A 76 0.88 -16.81 26.20
C GLU A 76 0.01 -17.19 27.42
N ASP A 77 0.61 -17.66 28.52
CA ASP A 77 -0.17 -18.25 29.63
C ASP A 77 -0.15 -17.44 30.94
N GLU A 78 0.43 -16.24 30.98
CA GLU A 78 0.41 -15.41 32.19
C GLU A 78 -0.27 -14.06 31.92
N ASP A 79 -1.58 -13.99 32.20
CA ASP A 79 -2.33 -12.73 32.17
C ASP A 79 -1.75 -11.80 33.25
N PRO A 80 -1.10 -10.69 32.86
CA PRO A 80 -0.42 -9.80 33.81
C PRO A 80 -1.39 -9.01 34.71
N TYR A 81 -2.70 -9.20 34.56
CA TYR A 81 -3.75 -8.60 35.39
C TYR A 81 -4.48 -9.60 36.31
N ASP A 82 -4.04 -10.86 36.41
CA ASP A 82 -4.61 -11.86 37.33
C ASP A 82 -4.13 -11.67 38.80
N ASP A 83 -4.35 -10.47 39.36
CA ASP A 83 -4.05 -10.12 40.76
C ASP A 83 -5.25 -10.33 41.70
N TYR A 84 -6.33 -10.97 41.24
CA TYR A 84 -7.44 -11.37 42.11
C TYR A 84 -7.11 -12.67 42.82
N SER A 85 -6.19 -12.58 43.79
CA SER A 85 -6.05 -13.55 44.87
C SER A 85 -7.41 -13.67 45.57
N SER A 86 -8.05 -14.82 45.38
CA SER A 86 -9.27 -15.24 46.07
C SER A 86 -8.97 -15.63 47.53
N GLU A 87 -8.24 -14.77 48.25
CA GLU A 87 -8.01 -14.86 49.70
C GLU A 87 -8.83 -13.78 50.40
N ASP A 88 -10.13 -14.01 50.49
CA ASP A 88 -10.92 -13.57 51.64
C ASP A 88 -11.89 -14.72 51.99
N GLU A 89 -11.28 -15.78 52.52
CA GLU A 89 -11.92 -16.80 53.34
C GLU A 89 -12.52 -16.10 54.57
N ALA A 90 -13.83 -15.86 54.56
CA ALA A 90 -14.59 -15.66 55.78
C ALA A 90 -15.34 -16.97 56.09
N GLU A 91 -14.66 -17.87 56.80
CA GLU A 91 -15.31 -18.94 57.55
C GLU A 91 -16.27 -18.31 58.57
N ASP A 92 -17.57 -18.41 58.33
CA ASP A 92 -18.61 -18.21 59.35
C ASP A 92 -19.09 -19.61 59.76
N ASP A 93 -18.46 -20.16 60.80
CA ASP A 93 -18.81 -21.42 61.46
C ASP A 93 -19.86 -21.11 62.56
N GLU A 94 -21.03 -21.78 62.51
CA GLU A 94 -22.08 -21.77 63.56
C GLU A 94 -21.75 -22.69 64.75
#